data_AF-A0A662VS70-F1
#
_entry.id   AF-A0A662VS70-F1
#
_cell.length_a   1.000
_cell.length_b   1.000
_cell.length_c   1.000
_cell.angle_alpha   90.00
_cell.angle_beta   90.00
_cell.angle_gamma   90.00
#
_symmetry.space_group_name_H-M   'P 1'
#
loop_
_entity.id
_entity.type
_entity.pdbx_description
1 polymer ?
#
loop_
_entity_poly.entity_id
_entity_poly.type
_entity_poly.pdbx_seq_one_letter_code
_entity_poly.pdbx_strand_id
1 'polypeptide(L)'
;MTVNYFIFKTSIILMHEVRAAILQRLYDQERKKPYSWIGVKDLANEFNLTLEEIEFHLNYPYEKGLIKFQQTLDLGGGLVRISAFGIDAIENPEVFVKDAPFLQQIIVHGNIINSTILQADSIKIRNGLNRIINETTDPELISLIQELISESYKEKPEISKIESIMETIKEKAPDIAVKLLPYAIDMFKKSLGF
;
A
#
# COMPACT_ATOMS: atom_id res chain seq x y z
N MET A 1 20.61 -15.70 -7.39
CA MET A 1 20.56 -14.33 -7.94
C MET A 1 19.14 -13.83 -8.23
N THR A 2 18.15 -14.72 -8.36
CA THR A 2 16.76 -14.38 -8.75
C THR A 2 15.90 -13.77 -7.65
N VAL A 3 16.10 -14.19 -6.39
CA VAL A 3 15.26 -13.76 -5.24
C VAL A 3 15.44 -12.27 -4.91
N ASN A 4 16.67 -11.76 -4.87
CA ASN A 4 16.94 -10.36 -4.55
C ASN A 4 16.41 -9.36 -5.59
N TYR A 5 16.43 -9.73 -6.88
CA TYR A 5 15.88 -8.90 -7.95
C TYR A 5 14.35 -8.83 -7.88
N PHE A 6 13.69 -9.94 -7.54
CA PHE A 6 12.25 -9.99 -7.37
C PHE A 6 11.78 -9.16 -6.16
N ILE A 7 12.47 -9.26 -5.01
CA ILE A 7 12.20 -8.43 -3.83
C ILE A 7 12.30 -6.94 -4.15
N PHE A 8 13.36 -6.53 -4.86
CA PHE A 8 13.59 -5.13 -5.22
C PHE A 8 12.57 -4.58 -6.23
N LYS A 9 12.12 -5.40 -7.18
CA LYS A 9 11.10 -5.00 -8.15
C LYS A 9 9.73 -4.86 -7.48
N THR A 10 9.37 -5.79 -6.61
CA THR A 10 8.10 -5.77 -5.87
C THR A 10 8.05 -4.59 -4.89
N SER A 11 9.17 -4.24 -4.25
CA SER A 11 9.23 -3.10 -3.33
C SER A 11 9.09 -1.74 -4.03
N ILE A 12 9.64 -1.57 -5.25
CA ILE A 12 9.44 -0.35 -6.04
C ILE A 12 7.98 -0.20 -6.50
N ILE A 13 7.37 -1.29 -6.98
CA ILE A 13 5.97 -1.27 -7.42
C ILE A 13 5.07 -0.89 -6.23
N LEU A 14 5.22 -1.58 -5.10
CA LEU A 14 4.45 -1.28 -3.89
C LEU A 14 4.67 0.16 -3.41
N MET A 15 5.91 0.67 -3.47
CA MET A 15 6.18 2.06 -3.12
C MET A 15 5.41 3.06 -4.00
N HIS A 16 5.33 2.80 -5.31
CA HIS A 16 4.55 3.64 -6.21
C HIS A 16 3.05 3.52 -5.96
N GLU A 17 2.55 2.31 -5.71
CA GLU A 17 1.15 2.07 -5.36
C GLU A 17 0.75 2.78 -4.06
N VAL A 18 1.57 2.70 -3.02
CA VAL A 18 1.32 3.39 -1.75
C VAL A 18 1.23 4.90 -1.98
N ARG A 19 2.17 5.49 -2.73
CA ARG A 19 2.13 6.94 -3.03
C ARG A 19 0.91 7.34 -3.84
N ALA A 20 0.53 6.54 -4.83
CA ALA A 20 -0.67 6.77 -5.63
C ALA A 20 -1.94 6.66 -4.77
N ALA A 21 -2.03 5.64 -3.93
CA ALA A 21 -3.15 5.40 -3.03
C ALA A 21 -3.30 6.52 -1.99
N ILE A 22 -2.20 7.01 -1.41
CA ILE A 22 -2.21 8.17 -0.51
C ILE A 22 -2.72 9.42 -1.23
N LEU A 23 -2.19 9.72 -2.41
CA LEU A 23 -2.62 10.90 -3.16
C LEU A 23 -4.12 10.81 -3.51
N GLN A 24 -4.58 9.63 -3.92
CA GLN A 24 -6.00 9.37 -4.18
C GLN A 24 -6.85 9.58 -2.93
N ARG A 25 -6.43 9.01 -1.79
CA ARG A 25 -7.13 9.13 -0.52
C ARG A 25 -7.32 10.58 -0.10
N LEU A 26 -6.33 11.43 -0.36
CA LEU A 26 -6.39 12.88 -0.12
C LEU A 26 -7.32 13.59 -1.11
N TYR A 27 -7.33 13.18 -2.39
CA TYR A 27 -8.29 13.70 -3.38
C TYR A 27 -9.73 13.35 -3.01
N ASP A 28 -10.01 12.10 -2.65
CA ASP A 28 -11.33 11.66 -2.22
C ASP A 28 -11.80 12.41 -0.97
N GLN A 29 -10.87 12.70 -0.06
CA GLN A 29 -11.13 13.53 1.12
C GLN A 29 -11.52 14.95 0.72
N GLU A 30 -10.76 15.58 -0.17
CA GLU A 30 -11.04 16.94 -0.65
C GLU A 30 -12.40 17.02 -1.33
N ARG A 31 -12.77 16.02 -2.15
CA ARG A 31 -14.09 15.93 -2.78
C ARG A 31 -15.23 15.79 -1.76
N LYS A 32 -15.03 15.00 -0.69
CA LYS A 32 -16.05 14.77 0.35
C LYS A 32 -16.14 15.93 1.34
N LYS A 33 -15.00 16.53 1.70
CA LYS A 33 -14.86 17.61 2.68
C LYS A 33 -13.73 18.55 2.25
N PRO A 34 -14.03 19.56 1.42
CA PRO A 34 -13.04 20.49 0.90
C PRO A 34 -12.22 21.16 2.00
N TYR A 35 -10.94 21.42 1.72
CA TYR A 35 -9.94 22.04 2.59
C TYR A 35 -9.64 21.30 3.89
N SER A 36 -10.10 20.06 4.04
CA SER A 36 -9.83 19.28 5.25
C SER A 36 -8.41 18.70 5.25
N TRP A 37 -7.88 18.57 6.45
CA TRP A 37 -6.58 17.98 6.71
C TRP A 37 -6.76 16.57 7.29
N ILE A 38 -5.85 15.65 6.94
CA ILE A 38 -5.77 14.32 7.52
C ILE A 38 -4.51 14.23 8.38
N GLY A 39 -4.60 13.58 9.55
CA GLY A 39 -3.43 13.29 10.37
C GLY A 39 -2.50 12.28 9.70
N VAL A 40 -1.19 12.53 9.76
CA VAL A 40 -0.18 11.58 9.25
C VAL A 40 -0.31 10.22 9.93
N LYS A 41 -0.59 10.21 11.24
CA LYS A 41 -0.85 8.99 12.01
C LYS A 41 -2.09 8.23 11.53
N ASP A 42 -3.14 8.93 11.11
CA ASP A 42 -4.35 8.30 10.59
C ASP A 42 -4.05 7.58 9.26
N LEU A 43 -3.26 8.22 8.38
CA LEU A 43 -2.80 7.60 7.14
C LEU A 43 -1.87 6.41 7.41
N ALA A 44 -0.93 6.52 8.35
CA ALA A 44 -0.09 5.40 8.76
C ALA A 44 -0.92 4.19 9.19
N ASN A 45 -1.93 4.40 10.02
CA ASN A 45 -2.83 3.35 10.46
C ASN A 45 -3.65 2.76 9.30
N GLU A 46 -4.20 3.62 8.44
CA GLU A 46 -5.01 3.25 7.29
C GLU A 46 -4.24 2.33 6.32
N PHE A 47 -2.96 2.64 6.06
CA PHE A 47 -2.11 1.87 5.15
C PHE A 47 -1.22 0.82 5.84
N ASN A 48 -1.36 0.62 7.15
CA ASN A 48 -0.52 -0.26 7.98
C ASN A 48 0.98 -0.01 7.79
N LEU A 49 1.37 1.26 7.92
CA LEU A 49 2.73 1.76 7.85
C LEU A 49 3.18 2.28 9.23
N THR A 50 4.48 2.26 9.49
CA THR A 50 5.05 3.02 10.60
C THR A 50 5.02 4.52 10.29
N LEU A 51 5.25 5.37 11.30
CA LEU A 51 5.33 6.82 11.09
C LEU A 51 6.47 7.19 10.13
N GLU A 52 7.63 6.54 10.28
CA GLU A 52 8.79 6.76 9.41
C GLU A 52 8.50 6.34 7.96
N GLU A 53 7.80 5.20 7.76
CA GLU A 53 7.41 4.72 6.44
C GLU A 53 6.43 5.69 5.76
N ILE A 54 5.37 6.14 6.46
CA ILE A 54 4.41 7.08 5.86
C ILE A 54 5.07 8.43 5.55
N GLU A 55 5.97 8.92 6.40
CA GLU A 55 6.71 10.17 6.16
C GLU A 55 7.59 10.05 4.92
N PHE A 56 8.27 8.92 4.74
CA PHE A 56 9.01 8.62 3.52
C PHE A 56 8.11 8.64 2.26
N HIS A 57 6.91 8.06 2.35
CA HIS A 57 5.98 8.08 1.23
C HIS A 57 5.39 9.47 0.94
N LEU A 58 5.19 10.29 1.97
CA LEU A 58 4.67 11.66 1.85
C LEU A 58 5.71 12.66 1.35
N ASN A 59 7.00 12.47 1.66
CA ASN A 59 8.04 13.42 1.28
C ASN A 59 8.11 13.64 -0.23
N TYR A 60 8.03 12.57 -1.04
CA TYR A 60 8.14 12.69 -2.49
C TYR A 60 6.97 13.48 -3.12
N PRO A 61 5.67 13.17 -2.86
CA PRO A 61 4.56 14.02 -3.31
C PRO A 61 4.63 15.46 -2.78
N TYR A 62 5.17 15.68 -1.57
CA TYR A 62 5.34 17.01 -1.00
C TYR A 62 6.37 17.83 -1.78
N GLU A 63 7.56 17.27 -2.05
CA GLU A 63 8.61 17.91 -2.85
C GLU A 63 8.15 18.21 -4.28
N LYS A 64 7.24 17.39 -4.82
CA LYS A 64 6.60 17.61 -6.12
C LYS A 64 5.44 18.60 -6.09
N GLY A 65 5.12 19.16 -4.93
CA GLY A 65 4.03 20.12 -4.74
C GLY A 65 2.63 19.53 -4.88
N LEU A 66 2.49 18.19 -4.90
CA LEU A 66 1.22 17.49 -5.07
C LEU A 66 0.40 17.47 -3.77
N ILE A 67 1.07 17.63 -2.63
CA ILE A 67 0.42 17.73 -1.32
C ILE A 67 0.95 18.94 -0.55
N LYS A 68 0.20 19.36 0.47
CA LYS A 68 0.63 20.34 1.47
C LYS A 68 0.78 19.66 2.81
N PHE A 69 1.79 20.07 3.55
CA PHE A 69 2.11 19.53 4.86
C PHE A 69 2.13 20.65 5.90
N GLN A 70 1.58 20.37 7.08
CA GLN A 70 1.62 21.26 8.23
C GLN A 70 2.11 20.45 9.44
N GLN A 71 3.31 20.78 9.91
CA GLN A 71 3.85 20.14 11.10
C GLN A 71 3.05 20.58 12.33
N THR A 72 2.71 19.62 13.19
CA THR A 72 1.98 19.87 14.45
C THR A 72 2.69 19.14 15.58
N LEU A 73 2.86 19.80 16.73
CA LEU A 73 3.51 19.21 17.91
C LEU A 73 2.68 18.09 18.56
N ASP A 74 1.35 18.10 18.41
CA ASP A 74 0.44 17.24 19.19
C ASP A 74 -0.12 16.01 18.46
N LEU A 75 0.06 15.89 17.13
CA LEU A 75 -0.60 14.83 16.32
C LEU A 75 0.34 13.74 15.77
N GLY A 76 1.54 13.62 16.33
CA GLY A 76 2.45 12.50 16.03
C GLY A 76 2.76 12.35 14.53
N GLY A 77 3.24 13.43 13.91
CA GLY A 77 3.72 13.44 12.52
C GLY A 77 3.25 14.64 11.71
N GLY A 78 2.13 15.29 12.07
CA GLY A 78 1.62 16.47 11.35
C GLY A 78 0.31 16.22 10.62
N LEU A 79 -0.07 17.19 9.81
CA LEU A 79 -1.30 17.21 9.01
C LEU A 79 -0.95 17.32 7.53
N VAL A 80 -1.68 16.59 6.69
CA VAL A 80 -1.51 16.59 5.22
C VAL A 80 -2.84 16.80 4.52
N ARG A 81 -2.78 17.47 3.36
CA ARG A 81 -3.89 17.61 2.41
C ARG A 81 -3.38 17.63 0.97
N ILE A 82 -4.25 17.39 0.01
CA ILE A 82 -3.90 17.55 -1.40
C ILE A 82 -3.76 19.04 -1.77
N SER A 83 -2.89 19.34 -2.74
CA SER A 83 -2.78 20.69 -3.33
C SER A 83 -3.67 20.79 -4.59
N ALA A 84 -3.85 22.01 -5.11
CA ALA A 84 -4.51 22.19 -6.41
C ALA A 84 -3.75 21.45 -7.52
N PHE A 85 -2.43 21.52 -7.51
CA PHE A 85 -1.57 20.80 -8.45
C PHE A 85 -1.70 19.27 -8.31
N GLY A 86 -1.86 18.76 -7.09
CA GLY A 86 -2.12 17.35 -6.85
C GLY A 86 -3.49 16.89 -7.36
N ILE A 87 -4.51 17.74 -7.27
CA ILE A 87 -5.83 17.51 -7.87
C ILE A 87 -5.70 17.37 -9.38
N ASP A 88 -5.06 18.35 -10.04
CA ASP A 88 -4.85 18.32 -11.49
C ASP A 88 -4.09 17.06 -11.92
N ALA A 89 -3.11 16.63 -11.12
CA ALA A 89 -2.32 15.43 -11.36
C ALA A 89 -3.08 14.11 -11.19
N ILE A 90 -4.12 14.07 -10.36
CA ILE A 90 -5.01 12.91 -10.27
C ILE A 90 -6.03 12.90 -11.42
N GLU A 91 -6.53 14.06 -11.80
CA GLU A 91 -7.54 14.17 -12.85
C GLU A 91 -6.96 13.98 -14.25
N ASN A 92 -5.68 14.29 -14.45
CA ASN A 92 -4.98 14.21 -15.74
C ASN A 92 -3.58 13.57 -15.61
N PRO A 93 -3.47 12.35 -15.05
CA PRO A 93 -2.22 11.73 -14.63
C PRO A 93 -1.19 11.60 -15.75
N GLU A 94 -1.64 11.36 -16.99
CA GLU A 94 -0.80 11.23 -18.18
C GLU A 94 0.07 12.45 -18.47
N VAL A 95 -0.35 13.64 -18.05
CA VAL A 95 0.41 14.88 -18.21
C VAL A 95 1.61 14.93 -17.25
N PHE A 96 1.50 14.26 -16.09
CA PHE A 96 2.42 14.43 -14.97
C PHE A 96 3.30 13.20 -14.69
N VAL A 97 3.06 12.04 -15.34
CA VAL A 97 3.85 10.81 -15.12
C VAL A 97 5.35 11.02 -15.30
N LYS A 98 5.78 11.88 -16.22
CA LYS A 98 7.20 12.16 -16.43
C LYS A 98 7.87 12.76 -15.19
N ASP A 99 7.16 13.61 -14.47
CA ASP A 99 7.68 14.31 -13.28
C ASP A 99 7.42 13.54 -11.98
N ALA A 100 6.37 12.73 -11.97
CA ALA A 100 5.94 11.89 -10.87
C ALA A 100 5.56 10.48 -11.37
N PRO A 101 6.54 9.57 -11.57
CA PRO A 101 6.29 8.24 -12.15
C PRO A 101 5.30 7.36 -11.39
N PHE A 102 5.09 7.61 -10.10
CA PHE A 102 4.09 6.87 -9.31
C PHE A 102 2.66 7.08 -9.81
N LEU A 103 2.39 8.18 -10.52
CA LEU A 103 1.09 8.43 -11.17
C LEU A 103 0.79 7.43 -12.28
N GLN A 104 1.79 6.70 -12.79
CA GLN A 104 1.55 5.59 -13.71
C GLN A 104 0.60 4.54 -13.11
N GLN A 105 0.62 4.35 -11.78
CA GLN A 105 -0.28 3.40 -11.11
C GLN A 105 -1.74 3.81 -11.23
N ILE A 106 -2.03 5.10 -11.25
CA ILE A 106 -3.36 5.65 -11.47
C ILE A 106 -3.84 5.32 -12.89
N ILE A 107 -2.97 5.47 -13.89
CA ILE A 107 -3.29 5.18 -15.29
C ILE A 107 -3.54 3.68 -15.50
N VAL A 108 -2.64 2.83 -15.00
CA VAL A 108 -2.70 1.37 -15.19
C VAL A 108 -3.97 0.76 -14.60
N HIS A 109 -4.41 1.29 -13.45
CA HIS A 109 -5.54 0.72 -12.73
C HIS A 109 -6.89 1.40 -13.01
N GLY A 110 -6.93 2.36 -13.93
CA GLY A 110 -8.16 3.00 -14.41
C GLY A 110 -8.82 3.93 -13.39
N ASN A 111 -9.72 4.79 -13.88
CA ASN A 111 -10.37 5.86 -13.13
C ASN A 111 -10.86 5.38 -11.75
N ILE A 112 -10.33 6.03 -10.72
CA ILE A 112 -9.71 5.39 -9.55
C ILE A 112 -10.73 4.97 -8.47
N ILE A 113 -12.00 5.26 -8.71
CA ILE A 113 -13.10 4.99 -7.78
C ILE A 113 -13.31 3.47 -7.57
N ASN A 114 -12.85 2.62 -8.51
CA ASN A 114 -13.06 1.16 -8.46
C ASN A 114 -11.77 0.31 -8.49
N SER A 115 -10.57 0.91 -8.38
CA SER A 115 -9.34 0.11 -8.37
C SER A 115 -9.19 -0.64 -7.04
N THR A 116 -9.52 -1.93 -7.03
CA THR A 116 -9.29 -2.82 -5.89
C THR A 116 -7.81 -2.91 -5.51
N ILE A 117 -6.88 -2.57 -6.40
CA ILE A 117 -5.44 -2.61 -6.15
C ILE A 117 -5.00 -1.39 -5.33
N LEU A 118 -5.53 -0.20 -5.60
CA LEU A 118 -5.16 1.04 -4.91
C LEU A 118 -5.98 1.33 -3.64
N GLN A 119 -6.92 0.45 -3.30
CA GLN A 119 -7.67 0.53 -2.05
C GLN A 119 -6.76 0.32 -0.82
N ALA A 120 -7.06 1.05 0.26
CA ALA A 120 -6.30 1.01 1.51
C ALA A 120 -6.16 -0.41 2.07
N ASP A 121 -7.23 -1.20 2.08
CA ASP A 121 -7.20 -2.58 2.60
C ASP A 121 -6.26 -3.50 1.80
N SER A 122 -6.28 -3.38 0.47
CA SER A 122 -5.36 -4.11 -0.41
C SER A 122 -3.90 -3.72 -0.17
N ILE A 123 -3.62 -2.42 -0.02
CA ILE A 123 -2.27 -1.91 0.28
C ILE A 123 -1.80 -2.37 1.67
N LYS A 124 -2.69 -2.32 2.67
CA LYS A 124 -2.42 -2.75 4.04
C LYS A 124 -2.00 -4.22 4.12
N ILE A 125 -2.64 -5.10 3.36
CA ILE A 125 -2.24 -6.50 3.23
C ILE A 125 -0.79 -6.57 2.72
N ARG A 126 -0.49 -5.90 1.61
CA ARG A 126 0.84 -5.97 0.97
C ARG A 126 1.95 -5.38 1.83
N ASN A 127 1.70 -4.25 2.49
CA ASN A 127 2.66 -3.65 3.42
C ASN A 127 2.93 -4.58 4.60
N GLY A 128 1.88 -5.19 5.15
CA GLY A 128 1.98 -6.16 6.23
C GLY A 128 2.83 -7.39 5.87
N LEU A 129 2.56 -7.98 4.70
CA LEU A 129 3.32 -9.12 4.19
C LEU A 129 4.80 -8.77 3.93
N ASN A 130 5.07 -7.60 3.33
CA ASN A 130 6.46 -7.17 3.08
C ASN A 130 7.23 -6.90 4.37
N ARG A 131 6.58 -6.38 5.41
CA ARG A 131 7.22 -6.22 6.73
C ARG A 131 7.65 -7.57 7.29
N ILE A 132 6.80 -8.59 7.18
CA ILE A 132 7.14 -9.95 7.63
C ILE A 132 8.29 -10.53 6.81
N ILE A 133 8.35 -10.29 5.49
CA ILE A 133 9.51 -10.66 4.66
C ILE A 133 10.80 -10.01 5.19
N ASN A 134 10.77 -8.72 5.52
CA ASN A 134 11.95 -8.01 6.01
C ASN A 134 12.46 -8.52 7.38
N GLU A 135 11.57 -9.13 8.17
CA GLU A 135 11.89 -9.77 9.46
C GLU A 135 12.28 -11.25 9.31
N THR A 136 12.10 -11.84 8.13
CA THR A 136 12.32 -13.28 7.88
C THR A 136 13.63 -13.51 7.15
N THR A 137 14.43 -14.48 7.60
CA THR A 137 15.71 -14.83 6.97
C THR A 137 15.66 -16.13 6.17
N ASP A 138 14.68 -16.99 6.43
CA ASP A 138 14.50 -18.27 5.73
C ASP A 138 14.01 -18.04 4.28
N PRO A 139 14.80 -18.41 3.26
CA PRO A 139 14.43 -18.24 1.86
C PRO A 139 13.15 -18.98 1.44
N GLU A 140 12.86 -20.13 2.04
CA GLU A 140 11.66 -20.90 1.72
C GLU A 140 10.42 -20.20 2.25
N LEU A 141 10.47 -19.68 3.48
CA LEU A 141 9.39 -18.88 4.05
C LEU A 141 9.17 -17.58 3.28
N ILE A 142 10.25 -16.90 2.88
CA ILE A 142 10.18 -15.71 2.02
C ILE A 142 9.46 -16.04 0.71
N SER A 143 9.78 -17.18 0.07
CA SER A 143 9.12 -17.61 -1.17
C SER A 143 7.62 -17.81 -0.96
N LEU A 144 7.22 -18.47 0.12
CA LEU A 144 5.80 -18.69 0.44
C LEU A 144 5.06 -17.37 0.72
N ILE A 145 5.68 -16.43 1.42
CA ILE A 145 5.09 -15.11 1.68
C ILE A 145 4.99 -14.30 0.37
N GLN A 146 5.94 -14.44 -0.56
CA GLN A 146 5.86 -13.83 -1.89
C GLN A 146 4.71 -14.38 -2.72
N GLU A 147 4.36 -15.66 -2.56
CA GLU A 147 3.16 -16.22 -3.17
C GLU A 147 1.89 -15.60 -2.57
N LEU A 148 1.82 -15.39 -1.26
CA LEU A 148 0.71 -14.66 -0.63
C LEU A 148 0.60 -13.22 -1.15
N ILE A 149 1.73 -12.52 -1.33
CA ILE A 149 1.75 -11.19 -1.95
C ILE A 149 1.18 -11.26 -3.37
N SER A 150 1.56 -12.27 -4.16
CA SER A 150 1.07 -12.45 -5.52
C SER A 150 -0.45 -12.71 -5.55
N GLU A 151 -0.97 -13.51 -4.61
CA GLU A 151 -2.42 -13.70 -4.45
C GLU A 151 -3.13 -12.40 -4.04
N SER A 152 -2.52 -11.56 -3.20
CA SER A 152 -3.14 -10.31 -2.75
C SER A 152 -3.42 -9.30 -3.87
N TYR A 153 -2.69 -9.38 -4.99
CA TYR A 153 -2.90 -8.57 -6.18
C TYR A 153 -4.11 -9.01 -7.01
N LYS A 154 -4.60 -10.23 -6.83
CA LYS A 154 -5.79 -10.70 -7.54
C LYS A 154 -7.02 -10.02 -6.98
N GLU A 155 -7.97 -9.71 -7.87
CA GLU A 155 -9.30 -9.23 -7.47
C GLU A 155 -10.01 -10.28 -6.61
N LYS A 156 -9.89 -11.56 -6.99
CA LYS A 156 -10.40 -12.70 -6.25
C LYS A 156 -9.24 -13.67 -5.93
N PRO A 157 -8.61 -13.55 -4.75
CA PRO A 157 -7.54 -14.46 -4.32
C PRO A 157 -8.00 -15.92 -4.23
N GLU A 158 -7.12 -16.88 -4.50
CA GLU A 158 -7.48 -18.30 -4.45
C GLU A 158 -7.41 -18.86 -3.03
N ILE A 159 -8.58 -19.09 -2.42
CA ILE A 159 -8.71 -19.56 -1.01
C ILE A 159 -7.89 -20.84 -0.77
N SER A 160 -8.06 -21.87 -1.60
CA SER A 160 -7.36 -23.15 -1.43
C SER A 160 -5.84 -23.01 -1.48
N LYS A 161 -5.33 -22.08 -2.30
CA LYS A 161 -3.90 -21.81 -2.39
C LYS A 161 -3.40 -21.08 -1.14
N ILE A 162 -4.13 -20.07 -0.67
CA ILE A 162 -3.79 -19.35 0.57
C ILE A 162 -3.79 -20.32 1.76
N GLU A 163 -4.80 -21.20 1.87
CA GLU A 163 -4.86 -22.23 2.92
C GLU A 163 -3.64 -23.15 2.88
N SER A 164 -3.31 -23.70 1.71
CA SER A 164 -2.15 -24.59 1.54
C SER A 164 -0.83 -23.91 1.91
N ILE A 165 -0.65 -22.64 1.52
CA ILE A 165 0.54 -21.86 1.90
C ILE A 165 0.57 -21.65 3.42
N MET A 166 -0.55 -21.25 4.03
CA MET A 166 -0.63 -21.00 5.47
C MET A 166 -0.41 -22.26 6.31
N GLU A 167 -0.89 -23.43 5.86
CA GLU A 167 -0.60 -24.71 6.49
C GLU A 167 0.89 -25.02 6.46
N THR A 168 1.52 -24.87 5.29
CA THR A 168 2.97 -25.09 5.13
C THR A 168 3.79 -24.17 6.04
N ILE A 169 3.43 -22.88 6.11
CA ILE A 169 4.11 -21.93 7.00
C ILE A 169 3.87 -22.29 8.45
N LYS A 170 2.65 -22.70 8.84
CA LYS A 170 2.31 -23.08 10.21
C LYS A 170 3.11 -24.30 10.69
N GLU A 171 3.37 -25.27 9.82
CA GLU A 171 4.19 -26.43 10.17
C GLU A 171 5.67 -26.07 10.38
N LYS A 172 6.21 -25.16 9.55
CA LYS A 172 7.62 -24.77 9.58
C LYS A 172 7.94 -23.69 10.62
N ALA A 173 7.08 -22.68 10.72
CA ALA A 173 7.26 -21.49 11.54
C ALA A 173 5.91 -21.00 12.11
N PRO A 174 5.43 -21.64 13.20
CA PRO A 174 4.14 -21.29 13.80
C PRO A 174 4.02 -19.82 14.22
N ASP A 175 5.11 -19.21 14.66
CA ASP A 175 5.20 -17.80 15.07
C ASP A 175 5.00 -16.84 13.89
N ILE A 176 5.59 -17.15 12.73
CA ILE A 176 5.38 -16.39 11.49
C ILE A 176 3.94 -16.59 11.00
N ALA A 177 3.40 -17.81 11.08
CA ALA A 177 2.02 -18.07 10.70
C ALA A 177 1.01 -17.24 11.51
N VAL A 178 1.25 -17.05 12.80
CA VAL A 178 0.42 -16.18 13.66
C VAL A 178 0.45 -14.73 13.17
N LYS A 179 1.62 -14.21 12.77
CA LYS A 179 1.75 -12.85 12.21
C LYS A 179 1.04 -12.69 10.85
N LEU A 180 0.99 -13.75 10.05
CA LEU A 180 0.37 -13.75 8.71
C LEU A 180 -1.16 -13.89 8.73
N LEU A 181 -1.70 -14.52 9.77
CA LEU A 181 -3.12 -14.87 9.86
C LEU A 181 -4.09 -13.70 9.60
N PRO A 182 -3.88 -12.48 10.13
CA PRO A 182 -4.78 -11.35 9.84
C PRO A 182 -4.85 -11.04 8.34
N TYR A 183 -3.73 -11.08 7.63
CA TYR A 183 -3.67 -10.80 6.20
C TYR A 183 -4.31 -11.91 5.36
N ALA A 184 -4.15 -13.17 5.77
CA ALA A 184 -4.84 -14.30 5.14
C ALA A 184 -6.37 -14.16 5.29
N ILE A 185 -6.86 -13.79 6.48
CA ILE A 185 -8.29 -13.55 6.72
C ILE A 185 -8.81 -12.42 5.82
N ASP A 186 -8.07 -11.31 5.68
CA ASP A 186 -8.49 -10.20 4.83
C ASP A 186 -8.49 -10.58 3.33
N MET A 187 -7.55 -11.43 2.88
CA MET A 187 -7.60 -12.01 1.54
C MET A 187 -8.80 -12.95 1.33
N PHE A 188 -9.20 -13.72 2.34
CA PHE A 188 -10.41 -14.55 2.26
C PHE A 188 -11.68 -13.71 2.15
N LYS A 189 -11.81 -12.65 2.96
CA LYS A 189 -12.93 -11.70 2.87
C LYS A 189 -13.02 -11.10 1.47
N LYS A 190 -11.88 -10.63 0.93
CA LYS A 190 -11.77 -10.12 -0.44
C LYS A 190 -12.24 -11.15 -1.47
N SER A 191 -11.82 -12.42 -1.35
CA SER A 191 -12.27 -13.47 -2.26
C SER A 191 -13.78 -13.74 -2.22
N LEU A 192 -14.42 -13.44 -1.09
CA LEU A 192 -15.85 -13.63 -0.87
C LEU A 192 -16.68 -12.37 -1.17
N GLY A 193 -16.03 -11.25 -1.53
CA GLY A 193 -16.68 -9.99 -1.86
C GLY A 193 -17.12 -9.16 -0.64
N PHE A 194 -16.47 -9.37 0.52
CA PHE A 194 -16.65 -8.56 1.74
C PHE A 194 -15.60 -7.46 1.85
#